data_AF-L8LLT3-F1
#
_entry.id   AF-L8LLT3-F1
#
_cell.length_a   1.000
_cell.length_b   1.000
_cell.length_c   1.000
_cell.angle_alpha   90.00
_cell.angle_beta   90.00
_cell.angle_gamma   90.00
#
_symmetry.space_group_name_H-M   'P 1'
#
loop_
_entity.id
_entity.type
_entity.pdbx_description
1 polymer ?
#
loop_
_entity_poly.entity_id
_entity_poly.type
_entity_poly.pdbx_seq_one_letter_code
_entity_poly.pdbx_strand_id
1 'polypeptide(L)' 'MANLSPKITAIIHSGEQQGYVAECVEISVVTQGNTLDEVVNNLKEAVSLHLEGEDPSEFGLVAKPSLQIMFELQLEYA' A
#
# COMPACT_ATOMS: atom_id res chain seq x y z
N MET A 1 19.88 0.50 -18.22
CA MET A 1 19.51 1.13 -16.93
C MET A 1 18.10 0.70 -16.64
N ALA A 2 17.83 0.13 -15.46
CA ALA A 2 16.47 -0.19 -15.08
C ALA A 2 15.70 1.13 -14.84
N ASN A 3 14.51 1.26 -15.43
CA ASN A 3 13.63 2.39 -15.10
C ASN A 3 13.03 2.11 -13.72
N LEU A 4 13.45 2.86 -12.71
CA LEU A 4 12.93 2.75 -11.34
C LEU A 4 11.56 3.45 -11.25
N SER A 5 10.63 2.84 -10.52
CA SER A 5 9.32 3.41 -10.25
C SER A 5 9.42 4.52 -9.19
N PRO A 6 8.80 5.70 -9.43
CA PRO A 6 8.76 6.79 -8.45
C PRO A 6 7.73 6.56 -7.34
N LYS A 7 6.98 5.46 -7.38
CA LYS A 7 5.82 5.24 -6.52
C LYS A 7 5.64 3.77 -6.13
N ILE A 8 4.98 3.59 -4.98
CA ILE A 8 4.35 2.34 -4.57
C ILE A 8 2.84 2.58 -4.65
N THR A 9 2.14 1.72 -5.35
CA THR A 9 0.69 1.70 -5.46
C THR A 9 0.13 0.77 -4.40
N ALA A 10 -0.81 1.25 -3.60
CA ALA A 10 -1.59 0.43 -2.69
C ALA A 10 -3.07 0.46 -3.06
N ILE A 11 -3.72 -0.69 -3.03
CA ILE A 11 -5.15 -0.84 -3.28
C ILE A 11 -5.83 -1.08 -1.94
N ILE A 12 -6.78 -0.24 -1.58
CA ILE A 12 -7.64 -0.40 -0.42
C ILE A 12 -8.98 -0.92 -0.88
N HIS A 13 -9.47 -1.99 -0.27
CA HIS A 13 -10.80 -2.54 -0.50
C HIS A 13 -11.47 -2.93 0.83
N SER A 14 -12.78 -3.15 0.81
CA SER A 14 -13.52 -3.67 1.96
C SER A 14 -13.05 -5.08 2.30
N GLY A 15 -12.73 -5.33 3.57
CA GLY A 15 -12.38 -6.68 4.04
C GLY A 15 -13.58 -7.62 4.00
N GLU A 16 -13.33 -8.93 3.84
CA GLU A 16 -14.39 -9.95 3.72
C GLU A 16 -15.30 -10.04 4.95
N GLN A 17 -14.76 -9.81 6.14
CA GLN A 17 -15.51 -9.88 7.40
C GLN A 17 -15.85 -8.49 7.95
N GLN A 18 -14.87 -7.60 8.00
CA GLN A 18 -15.00 -6.24 8.52
C GLN A 18 -13.83 -5.36 8.08
N GLY A 19 -14.04 -4.04 8.16
CA GLY A 19 -12.98 -3.05 7.97
C GLY A 19 -12.45 -2.97 6.54
N TYR A 20 -11.20 -2.57 6.44
CA TYR A 20 -10.49 -2.32 5.18
C TYR A 20 -9.19 -3.10 5.16
N VAL A 21 -8.82 -3.59 3.98
CA VAL A 21 -7.54 -4.21 3.68
C VAL A 21 -6.82 -3.32 2.67
N ALA A 22 -5.52 -3.11 2.87
CA ALA A 22 -4.65 -2.39 1.95
C ALA A 22 -3.48 -3.29 1.53
N GLU A 23 -3.28 -3.45 0.23
CA GLU A 23 -2.19 -4.25 -0.34
C GLU A 23 -1.33 -3.43 -1.31
N CYS A 24 -0.01 -3.54 -1.20
CA CYS A 24 0.93 -2.93 -2.13
C CYS A 24 1.14 -3.80 -3.38
N VAL A 25 1.24 -3.16 -4.55
CA VAL A 25 1.45 -3.85 -5.84
C VAL A 25 2.93 -4.17 -6.07
N GLU A 26 3.82 -3.25 -5.73
CA GLU A 26 5.25 -3.33 -6.02
C GLU A 26 6.05 -4.07 -4.94
N ILE A 27 5.50 -4.19 -3.73
CA ILE A 27 6.17 -4.81 -2.57
C ILE A 27 5.20 -5.69 -1.78
N SER A 28 5.73 -6.71 -1.11
CA SER A 28 4.94 -7.67 -0.32
C SER A 28 4.51 -7.09 1.03
N VAL A 29 3.70 -6.05 1.00
CA VAL A 29 3.11 -5.39 2.18
C VAL A 29 1.59 -5.45 2.07
N VAL A 30 0.98 -5.98 3.13
CA VAL A 30 -0.47 -5.98 3.33
C VAL A 30 -0.77 -5.51 4.76
N THR A 31 -1.80 -4.69 4.92
CA THR A 31 -2.26 -4.20 6.22
C THR A 31 -3.78 -4.19 6.26
N GLN A 32 -4.33 -4.10 7.48
CA GLN A 32 -5.77 -4.02 7.70
C GLN A 32 -6.07 -2.97 8.76
N GLY A 33 -7.29 -2.43 8.76
CA GLY A 33 -7.78 -1.51 9.78
C GLY A 33 -9.30 -1.41 9.77
N ASN A 34 -9.90 -1.00 10.88
CA ASN A 34 -11.36 -0.87 10.99
C ASN A 34 -11.88 0.42 10.31
N THR A 35 -10.99 1.38 10.06
CA THR A 35 -11.29 2.65 9.39
C THR A 35 -10.27 2.93 8.28
N LEU A 36 -10.62 3.83 7.35
CA LEU A 36 -9.68 4.28 6.32
C LEU A 36 -8.43 4.93 6.92
N ASP A 37 -8.57 5.72 7.98
CA ASP A 37 -7.42 6.34 8.66
C ASP A 37 -6.51 5.29 9.31
N GLU A 38 -7.08 4.29 9.97
CA GLU A 38 -6.33 3.20 10.60
C GLU A 38 -5.55 2.39 9.57
N VAL A 39 -6.21 1.95 8.49
CA VAL A 39 -5.52 1.14 7.46
C VAL A 39 -4.43 1.95 6.74
N VAL A 40 -4.65 3.24 6.49
CA VAL A 40 -3.64 4.11 5.86
C VAL A 40 -2.45 4.35 6.79
N ASN A 41 -2.66 4.52 8.09
CA ASN A 41 -1.58 4.69 9.06
C ASN A 41 -0.78 3.39 9.19
N ASN A 42 -1.45 2.25 9.35
CA ASN A 42 -0.82 0.93 9.38
C ASN A 42 0.01 0.69 8.11
N LEU A 43 -0.54 1.02 6.94
CA LEU A 43 0.15 0.90 5.65
C LEU A 43 1.43 1.74 5.61
N LYS A 44 1.39 3.01 6.04
CA LYS A 44 2.58 3.89 6.06
C LYS A 44 3.68 3.32 6.95
N GLU A 45 3.32 2.81 8.14
CA GLU A 45 4.27 2.20 9.06
C GLU A 45 4.87 0.93 8.47
N ALA A 46 4.03 0.03 7.95
CA ALA A 46 4.47 -1.23 7.37
C ALA A 46 5.38 -1.04 6.14
N VAL A 47 5.06 -0.09 5.25
CA VAL A 47 5.92 0.25 4.10
C VAL A 47 7.25 0.84 4.58
N SER A 48 7.23 1.70 5.60
CA SER A 48 8.45 2.28 6.16
C SER A 48 9.35 1.21 6.76
N LEU A 49 8.78 0.28 7.54
CA LEU A 49 9.50 -0.86 8.12
C LEU A 49 10.03 -1.82 7.05
N HIS A 50 9.28 -2.04 5.97
CA HIS A 50 9.70 -2.92 4.87
C HIS A 50 10.92 -2.36 4.11
N LEU A 51 11.03 -1.05 3.98
CA LEU A 51 12.14 -0.39 3.27
C LEU A 51 13.31 -0.01 4.20
N GLU A 52 13.16 -0.15 5.52
CA GLU A 52 14.18 0.26 6.48
C GLU A 52 15.42 -0.62 6.37
N GLY A 53 16.55 -0.02 5.98
CA GLY A 53 17.83 -0.72 5.83
C GLY A 53 18.00 -1.48 4.51
N GLU A 54 16.97 -1.49 3.66
CA GLU A 54 17.01 -2.08 2.32
C GLU A 54 17.46 -1.04 1.27
N ASP A 55 17.90 -1.52 0.09
CA ASP A 55 18.06 -0.68 -1.10
C ASP A 55 16.75 -0.70 -1.93
N PRO A 56 15.99 0.41 -2.01
CA PRO A 56 14.73 0.45 -2.77
C PRO A 56 14.88 0.04 -4.24
N SER A 57 16.07 0.16 -4.83
CA SER A 57 16.31 -0.23 -6.22
C SER A 57 16.22 -1.74 -6.45
N GLU A 58 16.42 -2.57 -5.42
CA GLU A 58 16.20 -4.02 -5.46
C GLU A 58 14.73 -4.38 -5.66
N PHE A 59 13.82 -3.48 -5.25
CA PHE A 59 12.37 -3.57 -5.51
C PHE A 59 11.95 -2.80 -6.78
N GLY A 60 12.90 -2.28 -7.55
CA GLY A 60 12.64 -1.45 -8.72
C GLY A 60 12.08 -0.07 -8.37
N LEU A 61 12.33 0.45 -7.16
CA LEU A 61 11.85 1.74 -6.67
C LEU A 61 12.98 2.79 -6.65
N VAL A 62 12.61 4.06 -6.76
CA VAL A 62 13.53 5.17 -6.43
C VAL A 62 13.78 5.21 -4.92
N ALA A 63 14.84 5.90 -4.48
CA ALA A 63 15.23 5.97 -3.06
C ALA A 63 14.14 6.52 -2.11
N LYS A 64 13.21 7.32 -2.62
CA LYS A 64 12.09 7.89 -1.85
C LYS A 64 10.81 7.83 -2.69
N PRO A 65 10.17 6.66 -2.82
CA PRO A 65 8.95 6.53 -3.60
C PRO A 65 7.78 7.20 -2.88
N SER A 66 6.81 7.72 -3.64
CA SER A 66 5.53 8.17 -3.07
C SER A 66 4.58 6.99 -2.91
N LEU A 67 3.82 6.93 -1.81
CA LEU A 67 2.72 5.98 -1.66
C LEU A 67 1.45 6.54 -2.34
N GLN A 68 1.05 5.94 -3.46
CA GLN A 68 -0.20 6.23 -4.16
C GLN A 68 -1.26 5.24 -3.71
N ILE A 69 -2.37 5.72 -3.17
CA ILE A 69 -3.46 4.88 -2.66
C ILE A 69 -4.64 4.98 -3.61
N MET A 70 -5.15 3.83 -4.04
CA MET A 70 -6.42 3.68 -4.75
C MET A 70 -7.41 3.02 -3.80
N PHE A 71 -8.59 3.60 -3.63
CA PHE A 71 -9.63 3.04 -2.78
C PHE A 71 -10.79 2.55 -3.65
N GLU A 72 -11.11 1.27 -3.53
CA GLU A 72 -12.18 0.61 -4.25
C GLU A 72 -13.48 0.67 -3.46
N LEU A 73 -14.52 1.21 -4.10
CA LEU A 73 -15.87 1.26 -3.57
C LEU A 73 -16.74 0.28 -4.34
N GLN A 74 -17.38 -0.63 -3.61
CA GLN A 74 -18.44 -1.46 -4.18
C GLN A 74 -19.75 -0.67 -4.17
N LEU A 75 -20.40 -0.57 -5.33
CA LEU A 75 -21.72 0.02 -5.45
C LEU A 75 -22.77 -1.04 -5.11
N GLU A 76 -23.66 -0.72 -4.18
CA GLU A 76 -24.86 -1.51 -3.93
C GLU A 76 -26.02 -0.90 -4.72
N TYR A 77 -26.63 -1.70 -5.60
CA TYR A 77 -27.86 -1.31 -6.30
C TYR A 77 -29.06 -1.84 -5.51
N ALA A 78 -30.07 -0.97 -5.33
CA ALA A 78 -31.34 -1.30 -4.69
C ALA A 78 -32.30 -2.03 -5.64
#